data_AF-A0A7X0FR19-F1
#
_entry.id   AF-A0A7X0FR19-F1
#
_cell.length_a   1.000
_cell.length_b   1.000
_cell.length_c   1.000
_cell.angle_alpha   90.00
_cell.angle_beta   90.00
_cell.angle_gamma   90.00
#
_symmetry.space_group_name_H-M   'P 1'
#
loop_
_entity.id
_entity.type
_entity.pdbx_description
1 polymer ?
#
loop_
_entity_poly.entity_id
_entity_poly.type
_entity_poly.pdbx_seq_one_letter_code
_entity_poly.pdbx_strand_id
1 'polypeptide(L)'
;MRAFIQNYLEAEKARREENGEKGFSLIELIVVVVILGVLVAIAIPVFGSIQATAEENATKAVAASAATQWTAQLANNETVTAYKTGDAKITLQGQPATGAAINSVCAEATYDRATDYVAKSGPGC
;
A
#
# COMPACT_ATOMS: atom_id res chain seq x y z
N MET A 1 35.34 60.01 13.95
CA MET A 1 35.21 58.79 13.13
C MET A 1 34.54 57.62 13.88
N ARG A 2 34.84 57.39 15.16
CA ARG A 2 34.20 56.32 15.96
C ARG A 2 32.68 56.51 16.20
N ALA A 3 32.22 57.74 16.45
CA ALA A 3 30.80 58.02 16.71
C ALA A 3 29.88 57.73 15.51
N PHE A 4 30.36 57.97 14.28
CA PHE A 4 29.58 57.69 13.06
C PHE A 4 29.39 56.19 12.84
N ILE A 5 30.42 55.38 13.14
CA ILE A 5 30.36 53.92 13.03
C ILE A 5 29.42 53.33 14.09
N GLN A 6 29.39 53.89 15.30
CA GLN A 6 28.51 53.41 16.37
C GLN A 6 27.04 53.68 16.07
N ASN A 7 26.69 54.87 15.58
CA ASN A 7 25.32 55.19 15.18
C ASN A 7 24.80 54.27 14.06
N TYR A 8 25.69 53.85 13.14
CA TYR A 8 25.33 52.91 12.07
C TYR A 8 25.13 51.48 12.58
N LEU A 9 25.97 51.03 13.53
CA LEU A 9 25.85 49.71 14.16
C LEU A 9 24.61 49.58 15.05
N GLU A 10 24.25 50.63 15.79
CA GLU A 10 23.02 50.63 16.61
C GLU A 10 21.76 50.57 15.74
N ALA A 11 21.74 51.29 14.62
CA ALA A 11 20.63 51.21 13.66
C ALA A 11 20.51 49.83 13.00
N GLU A 12 21.64 49.16 12.71
CA GLU A 12 21.66 47.81 12.17
C GLU A 12 21.15 46.77 13.18
N LYS A 13 21.57 46.89 14.44
CA LYS A 13 21.14 46.01 15.53
C LYS A 13 19.67 46.18 15.86
N ALA A 14 19.19 47.43 15.89
CA ALA A 14 17.77 47.75 16.04
C ALA A 14 16.93 47.15 14.90
N ARG A 15 17.40 47.21 13.65
CA ARG A 15 16.73 46.56 12.50
C ARG A 15 16.64 45.04 12.64
N ARG A 16 17.67 44.36 13.13
CA ARG A 16 17.64 42.89 13.36
C ARG A 16 16.66 42.49 14.47
N GLU A 17 16.56 43.30 15.52
CA GLU A 17 15.61 43.09 16.63
C GLU A 17 14.16 43.41 16.19
N GLU A 18 13.95 44.45 15.37
CA GLU A 18 12.65 44.84 14.81
C GLU A 18 12.12 43.84 13.77
N ASN A 19 13.01 43.28 12.93
CA ASN A 19 12.65 42.25 11.95
C ASN A 19 12.36 40.89 12.56
N GLY A 20 12.54 40.72 13.88
CA GLY A 20 12.12 39.52 14.59
C GLY A 20 12.67 38.23 14.01
N GLU A 21 13.90 38.25 13.46
CA GLU A 21 14.59 37.10 12.86
C GLU A 21 14.98 36.10 13.97
N LYS A 22 13.97 35.51 14.61
CA LYS A 22 14.12 34.41 15.56
C LYS A 22 14.46 33.18 14.73
N GLY A 23 15.72 32.76 14.78
CA GLY A 23 16.14 31.48 14.21
C GLY A 23 15.37 30.32 14.88
N PHE A 24 15.08 29.27 14.11
CA PHE A 24 14.49 28.04 14.62
C PHE A 24 15.39 27.45 15.71
N SER A 25 14.85 27.19 16.89
CA SER A 25 15.63 26.66 18.00
C SER A 25 15.94 25.18 17.75
N LEU A 26 17.16 24.75 18.05
CA LEU A 26 17.53 23.33 17.97
C LEU A 26 16.62 22.45 18.84
N ILE A 27 16.12 22.97 19.96
CA ILE A 27 15.18 22.25 20.82
C ILE A 27 13.81 22.05 20.15
N GLU A 28 13.37 22.99 19.30
CA GLU A 28 12.12 22.89 18.55
C GLU A 28 12.24 21.79 17.50
N LEU A 29 13.40 21.65 16.86
CA LEU A 29 13.62 20.55 15.92
C LEU A 29 13.68 19.20 16.64
N ILE A 30 14.34 19.15 17.80
CA ILE A 30 14.51 17.92 18.58
C ILE A 30 13.16 17.39 19.08
N VAL A 31 12.28 18.24 19.62
CA VAL A 31 10.97 17.77 20.11
C VAL A 31 10.09 17.23 18.98
N VAL A 32 10.17 17.83 17.79
CA VAL A 32 9.41 17.36 16.62
C VAL A 32 9.86 15.98 16.18
N VAL A 33 11.16 15.74 16.04
CA VAL A 33 11.65 14.41 15.63
C VAL A 33 11.39 13.34 16.69
N VAL A 34 11.34 13.71 17.98
CA VAL A 34 10.94 12.80 19.05
C VAL A 34 9.47 12.39 18.89
N ILE A 35 8.57 13.33 18.66
CA ILE A 35 7.15 13.03 18.44
C ILE A 35 6.97 12.20 17.17
N LEU A 36 7.63 12.58 16.06
CA LEU A 36 7.60 11.81 14.81
C LEU A 36 8.15 10.39 15.02
N GLY A 37 9.18 10.21 15.83
CA GLY A 37 9.73 8.89 16.16
C GLY A 37 8.70 7.98 16.85
N VAL A 38 7.93 8.53 17.80
CA VAL A 38 6.86 7.78 18.48
C VAL A 38 5.74 7.41 17.50
N LEU A 39 5.31 8.33 16.64
CA LEU A 39 4.28 8.08 15.64
C LEU A 39 4.70 6.98 14.65
N VAL A 40 5.94 7.05 14.15
CA VAL A 40 6.47 6.08 13.19
C VAL A 40 6.58 4.67 13.80
N ALA A 41 6.97 4.56 15.07
CA ALA A 41 7.08 3.28 15.76
C ALA A 41 5.75 2.50 15.79
N ILE A 42 4.61 3.21 15.90
CA ILE A 42 3.26 2.60 15.87
C ILE A 42 2.76 2.44 14.43
N ALA A 43 3.03 3.41 13.55
CA ALA A 43 2.48 3.42 12.20
C ALA A 43 3.03 2.29 11.32
N ILE A 44 4.32 1.98 11.38
CA ILE A 44 4.96 0.96 10.55
C ILE A 44 4.31 -0.44 10.69
N PRO A 45 4.17 -1.01 11.91
CA PRO A 45 3.58 -2.35 12.06
C PRO A 45 2.10 -2.40 11.65
N VAL A 46 1.33 -1.34 11.94
CA VAL A 46 -0.10 -1.26 11.58
C VAL A 46 -0.28 -1.21 10.07
N PHE A 47 0.52 -0.41 9.37
CA PHE A 47 0.40 -0.31 7.92
C PHE A 47 0.80 -1.61 7.20
N GLY A 48 1.74 -2.38 7.77
CA GLY A 48 2.12 -3.69 7.25
C GLY A 48 0.98 -4.72 7.31
N SER A 49 0.23 -4.78 8.42
CA SER A 49 -0.88 -5.74 8.59
C SER A 49 -2.10 -5.38 7.74
N ILE A 50 -2.39 -4.09 7.56
CA ILE A 50 -3.45 -3.60 6.67
C ILE A 50 -3.15 -4.00 5.22
N GLN A 51 -1.92 -3.79 4.75
CA GLN A 51 -1.52 -4.21 3.41
C GLN A 51 -1.66 -5.73 3.23
N ALA A 52 -1.19 -6.52 4.19
CA ALA A 52 -1.34 -7.97 4.13
C ALA A 52 -2.80 -8.42 3.99
N THR A 53 -3.68 -7.84 4.81
CA THR A 53 -5.12 -8.14 4.76
C THR A 53 -5.74 -7.71 3.43
N ALA A 54 -5.34 -6.56 2.88
CA ALA A 54 -5.83 -6.07 1.60
C ALA A 54 -5.40 -6.99 0.44
N GLU A 55 -4.15 -7.46 0.46
CA GLU A 55 -3.59 -8.40 -0.52
C GLU A 55 -4.31 -9.76 -0.47
N GLU A 56 -4.56 -10.31 0.73
CA GLU A 56 -5.33 -11.54 0.91
C GLU A 56 -6.76 -11.40 0.37
N ASN A 57 -7.42 -10.29 0.69
CA ASN A 57 -8.79 -10.03 0.23
C ASN A 57 -8.86 -9.84 -1.28
N ALA A 58 -7.89 -9.15 -1.89
CA ALA A 58 -7.78 -9.02 -3.34
C ALA A 58 -7.59 -10.40 -3.99
N THR A 59 -6.74 -11.24 -3.43
CA THR A 59 -6.48 -12.61 -3.93
C THR A 59 -7.72 -13.49 -3.86
N LYS A 60 -8.48 -13.43 -2.75
CA LYS A 60 -9.79 -14.09 -2.62
C LYS A 60 -10.80 -13.60 -3.66
N ALA A 61 -10.87 -12.29 -3.88
CA ALA A 61 -11.77 -11.70 -4.86
C ALA A 61 -11.44 -12.15 -6.29
N VAL A 62 -10.15 -12.24 -6.62
CA VAL A 62 -9.68 -12.75 -7.92
C VAL A 62 -10.05 -14.23 -8.09
N ALA A 63 -9.79 -15.08 -7.08
CA ALA A 63 -10.19 -16.49 -7.13
C ALA A 63 -11.70 -16.65 -7.35
N ALA A 64 -12.53 -15.93 -6.59
CA ALA A 64 -13.99 -15.98 -6.71
C ALA A 64 -14.48 -15.50 -8.08
N SER A 65 -13.89 -14.43 -8.61
CA SER A 65 -14.24 -13.89 -9.93
C SER A 65 -13.86 -14.86 -11.05
N ALA A 66 -12.69 -15.48 -10.96
CA ALA A 66 -12.23 -16.49 -11.92
C ALA A 66 -13.14 -17.73 -11.89
N ALA A 67 -13.47 -18.24 -10.70
CA ALA A 67 -14.39 -19.36 -10.53
C ALA A 67 -15.77 -19.06 -11.13
N THR A 68 -16.30 -17.86 -10.90
CA THR A 68 -17.60 -17.42 -11.45
C THR A 68 -17.56 -17.33 -12.98
N GLN A 69 -16.48 -16.77 -13.55
CA GLN A 69 -16.32 -16.71 -15.01
C GLN A 69 -16.26 -18.12 -15.61
N TRP A 70 -15.40 -18.99 -15.08
CA TRP A 70 -15.20 -20.33 -15.61
C TRP A 70 -16.45 -21.19 -15.48
N THR A 71 -17.14 -21.12 -14.34
CA THR A 71 -18.43 -21.83 -14.17
C THR A 71 -19.50 -21.33 -15.13
N ALA A 72 -19.59 -20.01 -15.37
CA ALA A 72 -20.54 -19.46 -16.32
C ALA A 72 -20.25 -19.91 -17.76
N GLN A 73 -18.98 -19.87 -18.19
CA GLN A 73 -18.56 -20.34 -19.51
C GLN A 73 -18.86 -21.83 -19.70
N LEU A 74 -18.57 -22.64 -18.67
CA LEU A 74 -18.80 -24.07 -18.71
C LEU A 74 -20.29 -24.41 -18.73
N ALA A 75 -21.12 -23.67 -17.98
CA ALA A 75 -22.58 -23.81 -18.00
C ALA A 75 -23.19 -23.47 -19.37
N ASN A 76 -22.55 -22.57 -20.11
CA ASN A 76 -22.96 -22.19 -21.47
C ASN A 76 -22.34 -23.09 -22.56
N ASN A 77 -21.59 -24.14 -22.19
CA ASN A 77 -20.81 -24.98 -23.11
C ASN A 77 -19.81 -24.20 -23.98
N GLU A 78 -19.28 -23.09 -23.46
CA GLU A 78 -18.27 -22.27 -24.13
C GLU A 78 -16.85 -22.80 -23.86
N THR A 79 -15.91 -22.38 -24.70
CA THR A 79 -14.49 -22.59 -24.43
C THR A 79 -14.08 -21.71 -23.25
N VAL A 80 -13.59 -22.34 -22.18
CA VAL A 80 -13.15 -21.64 -20.97
C VAL A 80 -11.93 -20.78 -21.32
N THR A 81 -12.00 -19.48 -21.03
CA THR A 81 -10.91 -18.55 -21.29
C THR A 81 -10.16 -18.19 -20.02
N ALA A 82 -8.89 -17.81 -20.17
CA ALA A 82 -8.09 -17.35 -19.06
C ALA A 82 -8.72 -16.09 -18.42
N TYR A 83 -8.85 -16.12 -17.10
CA TYR A 83 -9.18 -14.93 -16.33
C TYR A 83 -7.93 -14.05 -16.25
N LYS A 84 -8.05 -12.77 -16.63
CA LYS A 84 -6.93 -11.81 -16.53
C LYS A 84 -6.98 -11.13 -15.18
N THR A 85 -5.94 -11.33 -14.38
CA THR A 85 -5.75 -10.54 -13.16
C THR A 85 -5.29 -9.13 -13.56
N GLY A 86 -5.76 -8.12 -12.83
CA GLY A 86 -5.26 -6.74 -12.97
C GLY A 86 -3.99 -6.47 -12.16
N ASP A 87 -3.51 -7.47 -11.42
CA ASP A 87 -2.37 -7.38 -10.51
C ASP A 87 -1.35 -8.47 -10.84
N ALA A 88 -0.13 -8.05 -11.15
CA ALA A 88 0.98 -8.93 -11.53
C ALA A 88 1.44 -9.85 -10.38
N LYS A 89 1.12 -9.51 -9.13
CA LYS A 89 1.46 -10.33 -7.97
C LYS A 89 0.47 -11.46 -7.71
N ILE A 90 -0.70 -11.43 -8.37
CA ILE A 90 -1.71 -12.48 -8.25
C ILE A 90 -1.63 -13.36 -9.49
N THR A 91 -1.22 -14.60 -9.28
CA THR A 91 -1.24 -15.65 -10.31
C THR A 91 -2.48 -16.52 -10.11
N LEU A 92 -3.03 -17.05 -11.21
CA LEU A 92 -4.21 -17.91 -11.20
C LEU A 92 -3.90 -19.28 -11.81
N GLN A 93 -4.41 -20.32 -11.19
CA GLN A 93 -4.33 -21.71 -11.64
C GLN A 93 -5.68 -22.42 -11.46
N GLY A 94 -5.79 -23.64 -11.98
CA GLY A 94 -7.00 -24.46 -11.85
C GLY A 94 -8.08 -24.17 -12.90
N GLN A 95 -7.71 -23.56 -14.03
CA GLN A 95 -8.64 -23.39 -15.15
C GLN A 95 -9.14 -24.77 -15.63
N PRO A 96 -10.46 -25.02 -15.65
CA PRO A 96 -11.01 -26.28 -16.12
C PRO A 96 -10.82 -26.44 -17.64
N ALA A 97 -10.68 -27.68 -18.10
CA ALA A 97 -10.69 -27.98 -19.52
C ALA A 97 -12.08 -27.70 -20.14
N THR A 98 -12.13 -27.40 -21.44
CA THR A 98 -13.39 -27.26 -22.17
C THR A 98 -14.22 -28.55 -22.05
N GLY A 99 -15.48 -28.42 -21.63
CA GLY A 99 -16.37 -29.56 -21.41
C GLY A 99 -16.15 -30.31 -20.09
N ALA A 100 -15.31 -29.80 -19.17
CA ALA A 100 -15.24 -30.29 -17.80
C ALA A 100 -16.61 -30.16 -17.09
N ALA A 101 -16.79 -30.91 -16.00
CA ALA A 101 -17.98 -30.78 -15.18
C ALA A 101 -17.89 -29.56 -14.27
N ILE A 102 -19.02 -28.88 -14.03
CA ILE A 102 -19.08 -27.68 -13.18
C ILE A 102 -18.53 -27.95 -11.78
N ASN A 103 -18.76 -29.14 -11.22
CA ASN A 103 -18.24 -29.53 -9.91
C ASN A 103 -16.70 -29.69 -9.84
N SER A 104 -15.99 -29.66 -10.97
CA SER A 104 -14.53 -29.71 -11.00
C SER A 104 -13.87 -28.33 -11.04
N VAL A 105 -14.67 -27.25 -11.09
CA VAL A 105 -14.10 -25.90 -11.14
C VAL A 105 -13.54 -25.53 -9.77
N CYS A 106 -12.23 -25.31 -9.71
CA CYS A 106 -11.53 -24.74 -8.57
C CYS A 106 -10.48 -23.74 -9.05
N ALA A 107 -10.75 -22.45 -8.87
CA ALA A 107 -9.79 -21.39 -9.11
C ALA A 107 -8.87 -21.22 -7.92
N GLU A 108 -7.56 -21.32 -8.16
CA GLU A 108 -6.52 -21.13 -7.16
C GLU A 108 -5.75 -19.86 -7.48
N ALA A 109 -5.96 -18.80 -6.70
CA ALA A 109 -5.22 -17.56 -6.80
C ALA A 109 -4.08 -17.56 -5.77
N THR A 110 -2.86 -17.31 -6.22
CA THR A 110 -1.67 -17.22 -5.35
C THR A 110 -1.11 -15.81 -5.38
N TYR A 111 -0.90 -15.24 -4.21
CA TYR A 111 -0.21 -13.96 -4.04
C TYR A 111 1.29 -14.19 -3.77
N ASP A 112 2.15 -13.63 -4.62
CA ASP A 112 3.61 -13.71 -4.50
C ASP A 112 4.13 -12.84 -3.35
N ARG A 113 4.37 -13.46 -2.19
CA ARG A 113 4.98 -12.87 -0.98
C ARG A 113 5.92 -13.89 -0.35
N ALA A 114 6.77 -13.43 0.58
CA ALA A 114 7.64 -14.29 1.40
C ALA A 114 6.95 -15.50 2.06
N THR A 115 5.64 -15.43 2.30
CA THR A 115 4.77 -16.58 2.58
C THR A 115 3.65 -16.56 1.56
N ASP A 116 3.68 -17.47 0.59
CA ASP A 116 2.68 -17.57 -0.45
C ASP A 116 1.28 -17.71 0.16
N TYR A 117 0.39 -16.78 -0.16
CA TYR A 117 -1.02 -16.86 0.23
C TYR A 117 -1.82 -17.44 -0.93
N VAL A 118 -2.52 -18.55 -0.70
CA VAL A 118 -3.34 -19.23 -1.71
C VAL A 118 -4.82 -19.11 -1.32
N ALA A 119 -5.61 -18.48 -2.18
CA ALA A 119 -7.07 -18.47 -2.10
C ALA A 119 -7.65 -19.44 -3.12
N LYS A 120 -8.62 -20.25 -2.68
CA LYS A 120 -9.35 -21.19 -3.55
C LYS A 120 -10.81 -20.81 -3.64
N SER A 121 -11.42 -20.96 -4.81
CA SER A 121 -12.85 -20.71 -5.00
C SER A 121 -13.43 -21.53 -6.14
N GLY A 122 -14.68 -21.97 -6.00
CA GLY A 122 -15.41 -22.74 -7.00
C GLY A 122 -15.92 -24.05 -6.39
N PRO A 123 -16.93 -24.68 -6.98
CA PRO A 123 -17.62 -25.85 -6.42
C PRO A 123 -16.76 -27.12 -6.27
N GLY A 124 -15.57 -27.17 -6.87
CA GLY A 124 -14.60 -28.26 -6.70
C GLY A 124 -13.63 -28.08 -5.53
N CYS A 125 -13.75 -26.97 -4.82
CA CYS A 125 -13.10 -26.62 -3.57
C CYS A 125 -14.02 -25.69 -2.76
#